data_AF-A3WU18-F1
#
_entry.id   AF-A3WU18-F1
#
_cell.length_a   1.000
_cell.length_b   1.000
_cell.length_c   1.000
_cell.angle_alpha   90.00
_cell.angle_beta   90.00
_cell.angle_gamma   90.00
#
_symmetry.space_group_name_H-M   'P 1'
#
loop_
_entity.id
_entity.type
_entity.pdbx_description
1 polymer ?
#
loop_
_entity_poly.entity_id
_entity_poly.type
_entity_poly.pdbx_seq_one_letter_code
_entity_poly.pdbx_strand_id
1 'polypeptide(L)'
;MMFDIAALQHLYGANFNTNSGATVYSWSATGEMFVNGVAQGRPTGNRILLTIWDGGGSDTYDFSNYATNLSVDLRPGSWTTTSSAQLARLHYDGSQLATGNIANALLFDADPRSLIENAVGGAGNDQILGNLAANSLRGAGGNDCLYGLEGNDYLEGGWR
;
A
#
# COMPACT_ATOMS: atom_id res chain seq x y z
N MET A 1 13.36 4.30 2.47
CA MET A 1 12.59 3.53 1.47
C MET A 1 12.86 2.04 1.62
N MET A 2 12.19 1.19 0.85
CA MET A 2 12.22 -0.27 1.01
C MET A 2 13.61 -0.90 1.19
N PHE A 3 14.64 -0.38 0.51
CA PHE A 3 16.01 -0.85 0.67
C PHE A 3 16.68 -0.41 1.98
N ASP A 4 16.28 0.73 2.54
CA ASP A 4 16.75 1.15 3.86
C ASP A 4 16.20 0.23 4.95
N ILE A 5 14.92 -0.16 4.85
CA ILE A 5 14.32 -1.16 5.74
C ILE A 5 15.06 -2.48 5.60
N ALA A 6 15.23 -2.98 4.38
CA ALA A 6 15.93 -4.25 4.14
C ALA A 6 17.38 -4.24 4.66
N ALA A 7 18.11 -3.13 4.46
CA ALA A 7 19.48 -2.99 4.97
C ALA A 7 19.53 -3.02 6.50
N LEU A 8 18.62 -2.32 7.18
CA LEU A 8 18.56 -2.32 8.64
C LEU A 8 18.16 -3.69 9.19
N GLN A 9 17.19 -4.36 8.56
CA GLN A 9 16.78 -5.71 8.96
C GLN A 9 17.89 -6.73 8.73
N HIS A 10 18.68 -6.59 7.66
CA HIS A 10 19.85 -7.44 7.46
C HIS A 10 20.90 -7.29 8.58
N LEU A 11 21.09 -6.07 9.09
CA LEU A 11 22.05 -5.79 10.17
C LEU A 11 21.55 -6.21 11.56
N TYR A 12 20.25 -6.03 11.83
CA TYR A 12 19.71 -6.08 13.20
C TYR A 12 18.56 -7.08 13.38
N GLY A 13 18.14 -7.75 12.32
CA GLY A 13 16.94 -8.58 12.28
C GLY A 13 15.66 -7.75 12.06
N ALA A 14 14.64 -8.40 11.50
CA ALA A 14 13.32 -7.80 11.37
C ALA A 14 12.53 -7.83 12.69
N ASN A 15 11.90 -6.71 13.04
CA ASN A 15 11.02 -6.62 14.19
C ASN A 15 9.58 -6.98 13.79
N PHE A 16 9.22 -8.25 13.99
CA PHE A 16 7.88 -8.77 13.73
C PHE A 16 6.84 -8.43 14.81
N ASN A 17 7.19 -7.66 15.85
CA ASN A 17 6.20 -7.18 16.83
C ASN A 17 5.51 -5.89 16.38
N THR A 18 6.07 -5.18 15.40
CA THR A 18 5.49 -3.95 14.85
C THR A 18 4.18 -4.28 14.16
N ASN A 19 3.06 -3.72 14.62
CA ASN A 19 1.72 -3.90 14.03
C ASN A 19 1.27 -5.36 13.81
N SER A 20 1.86 -6.32 14.55
CA SER A 20 1.71 -7.79 14.38
C SER A 20 0.30 -8.42 14.49
N GLY A 21 -0.76 -7.62 14.55
CA GLY A 21 -2.15 -8.06 14.48
C GLY A 21 -2.81 -7.51 13.22
N ALA A 22 -4.13 -7.73 13.05
CA ALA A 22 -4.83 -7.15 11.91
C ALA A 22 -4.76 -5.61 11.92
N THR A 23 -4.19 -5.06 10.85
CA THR A 23 -3.94 -3.62 10.71
C THR A 23 -4.60 -3.05 9.47
N VAL A 24 -5.39 -1.98 9.65
CA VAL A 24 -5.95 -1.18 8.56
C VAL A 24 -5.09 0.06 8.36
N TYR A 25 -4.46 0.13 7.20
CA TYR A 25 -3.77 1.31 6.70
C TYR A 25 -4.70 2.05 5.74
N SER A 26 -5.02 3.30 6.05
CA SER A 26 -5.85 4.12 5.19
C SER A 26 -5.26 5.51 4.98
N TRP A 27 -5.70 6.19 3.93
CA TRP A 27 -5.20 7.52 3.59
C TRP A 27 -6.35 8.46 3.26
N SER A 28 -6.24 9.71 3.69
CA SER A 28 -7.15 10.77 3.26
C SER A 28 -6.83 11.25 1.85
N ALA A 29 -7.78 11.95 1.22
CA ALA A 29 -7.54 12.63 -0.06
C ALA A 29 -6.40 13.67 -0.01
N THR A 30 -5.96 14.07 1.19
CA THR A 30 -4.80 14.97 1.40
C THR A 30 -3.51 14.24 1.80
N GLY A 31 -3.51 12.90 1.71
CA GLY A 31 -2.35 12.05 1.89
C GLY A 31 -1.98 11.74 3.33
N GLU A 32 -2.74 12.24 4.31
CA GLU A 32 -2.59 11.84 5.70
C GLU A 32 -2.92 10.36 5.86
N MET A 33 -1.98 9.62 6.44
CA MET A 33 -2.09 8.20 6.73
C MET A 33 -2.75 7.98 8.10
N PHE A 34 -3.55 6.93 8.20
CA PHE A 34 -4.14 6.43 9.43
C PHE A 34 -3.77 4.96 9.59
N VAL A 35 -3.48 4.57 10.83
CA VAL A 35 -3.30 3.17 11.23
C VAL A 35 -4.39 2.84 12.21
N ASN A 36 -5.29 1.91 11.87
CA ASN A 36 -6.46 1.57 12.67
C ASN A 36 -7.28 2.81 13.06
N GLY A 37 -7.45 3.75 12.12
CA GLY A 37 -8.16 5.01 12.32
C GLY A 37 -7.40 6.08 13.10
N VAL A 38 -6.18 5.81 13.58
CA VAL A 38 -5.34 6.79 14.28
C VAL A 38 -4.45 7.52 13.28
N ALA A 39 -4.59 8.84 13.21
CA ALA A 39 -3.80 9.70 12.33
C ALA A 39 -2.31 9.63 12.64
N GLN A 40 -1.48 9.50 11.61
CA GLN A 40 -0.01 9.45 11.70
C GLN A 40 0.66 10.78 11.40
N GLY A 41 -0.13 11.84 11.19
CA GLY A 41 0.33 13.18 10.86
C GLY A 41 0.17 13.51 9.38
N ARG A 42 -0.31 14.73 9.14
CA ARG A 42 -0.58 15.21 7.78
C ARG A 42 0.70 15.54 7.02
N PRO A 43 0.88 15.02 5.79
CA PRO A 43 2.06 15.34 4.99
C PRO A 43 2.03 16.80 4.51
N THR A 44 3.21 17.40 4.46
CA THR A 44 3.41 18.70 3.83
C THR A 44 3.23 18.60 2.31
N GLY A 45 2.51 19.54 1.71
CA GLY A 45 2.38 19.63 0.26
C GLY A 45 1.53 18.54 -0.40
N ASN A 46 0.77 17.77 0.39
CA ASN A 46 -0.05 16.65 -0.10
C ASN A 46 0.80 15.63 -0.89
N ARG A 47 1.99 15.29 -0.38
CA ARG A 47 2.88 14.30 -0.99
C ARG A 47 3.07 13.12 -0.05
N ILE A 48 2.92 11.92 -0.59
CA ILE A 48 3.16 10.69 0.17
C ILE A 48 4.48 10.09 -0.33
N LEU A 49 5.36 9.77 0.60
CA LEU A 49 6.60 9.04 0.34
C LEU A 49 6.93 8.21 1.58
N LEU A 50 6.45 6.98 1.61
CA LEU A 50 6.65 6.09 2.74
C LEU A 50 6.82 4.64 2.28
N THR A 51 7.31 3.81 3.19
CA THR A 51 7.33 2.36 3.02
C THR A 51 6.64 1.73 4.23
N ILE A 52 5.68 0.84 3.97
CA ILE A 52 4.98 0.08 5.01
C ILE A 52 5.80 -1.16 5.34
N TRP A 53 6.04 -1.35 6.64
CA TRP A 53 6.48 -2.59 7.24
C TRP A 53 5.41 -3.00 8.25
N ASP A 54 4.91 -4.22 8.10
CA ASP A 54 4.05 -4.88 9.07
C ASP A 54 4.75 -6.14 9.59
N GLY A 55 4.54 -6.49 10.85
CA GLY A 55 5.12 -7.63 11.52
C GLY A 55 4.27 -8.91 11.44
N GLY A 56 3.05 -8.83 10.92
CA GLY A 56 2.13 -9.96 10.85
C GLY A 56 0.70 -9.53 11.05
N GLY A 57 -0.24 -10.38 10.66
CA GLY A 57 -1.65 -10.08 10.83
C GLY A 57 -2.44 -10.46 9.61
N SER A 58 -3.63 -9.88 9.51
CA SER A 58 -4.36 -9.80 8.26
C SER A 58 -4.62 -8.33 8.01
N ASP A 59 -3.87 -7.78 7.06
CA ASP A 59 -3.71 -6.36 6.92
C ASP A 59 -4.45 -5.84 5.69
N THR A 60 -4.90 -4.60 5.77
CA THR A 60 -5.73 -3.99 4.74
C THR A 60 -5.18 -2.63 4.34
N TYR A 61 -4.97 -2.44 3.04
CA TYR A 61 -4.92 -1.11 2.45
C TYR A 61 -6.33 -0.65 2.10
N ASP A 62 -6.80 0.40 2.77
CA ASP A 62 -8.12 0.98 2.55
C ASP A 62 -7.99 2.35 1.87
N PHE A 63 -8.31 2.39 0.58
CA PHE A 63 -8.30 3.58 -0.26
C PHE A 63 -9.71 4.12 -0.52
N SER A 64 -10.72 3.72 0.25
CA SER A 64 -12.12 4.13 0.04
C SER A 64 -12.36 5.64 0.04
N ASN A 65 -11.43 6.43 0.60
CA ASN A 65 -11.46 7.89 0.59
C ASN A 65 -10.97 8.53 -0.73
N TYR A 66 -10.52 7.75 -1.71
CA TYR A 66 -10.03 8.24 -2.99
C TYR A 66 -11.10 8.18 -4.08
N ALA A 67 -11.09 9.19 -4.94
CA ALA A 67 -11.87 9.24 -6.18
C ALA A 67 -10.99 9.23 -7.44
N THR A 68 -9.67 9.13 -7.27
CA THR A 68 -8.69 9.01 -8.35
C THR A 68 -8.55 7.56 -8.76
N ASN A 69 -8.14 7.31 -10.00
CA ASN A 69 -7.78 5.98 -10.46
C ASN A 69 -6.50 5.52 -9.73
N LEU A 70 -6.63 4.48 -8.92
CA LEU A 70 -5.53 3.90 -8.15
C LEU A 70 -4.75 2.89 -8.99
N SER A 71 -3.45 2.80 -8.73
CA SER A 71 -2.61 1.66 -9.16
C SER A 71 -2.03 1.05 -7.90
N VAL A 72 -2.63 -0.03 -7.40
CA VAL A 72 -2.27 -0.73 -6.16
C VAL A 72 -1.53 -2.02 -6.51
N ASP A 73 -0.36 -2.22 -5.90
CA ASP A 73 0.43 -3.43 -6.04
C ASP A 73 0.87 -3.90 -4.65
N LEU A 74 0.28 -5.02 -4.19
CA LEU A 74 0.52 -5.58 -2.86
C LEU A 74 1.77 -6.46 -2.78
N ARG A 75 2.51 -6.62 -3.88
CA ARG A 75 3.73 -7.46 -3.87
C ARG A 75 4.83 -6.81 -3.03
N PRO A 76 5.71 -7.62 -2.42
CA PRO A 76 6.89 -7.11 -1.70
C PRO A 76 7.75 -6.22 -2.58
N GLY A 77 8.23 -5.09 -2.04
CA GLY A 77 9.05 -4.12 -2.77
C GLY A 77 8.36 -3.43 -3.94
N SER A 78 7.04 -3.58 -4.09
CA SER A 78 6.26 -2.89 -5.13
C SER A 78 5.65 -1.60 -4.60
N TRP A 79 5.02 -0.85 -5.50
CA TRP A 79 4.51 0.48 -5.23
C TRP A 79 3.03 0.58 -5.52
N THR A 80 2.34 1.30 -4.64
CA THR A 80 1.03 1.88 -4.90
C THR A 80 1.17 3.33 -5.32
N THR A 81 0.34 3.75 -6.27
CA THR A 81 0.12 5.15 -6.65
C THR A 81 -1.34 5.50 -6.43
N THR A 82 -1.64 6.32 -5.43
CA THR A 82 -3.01 6.79 -5.18
C THR A 82 -3.41 7.96 -6.10
N SER A 83 -2.46 8.86 -6.42
CA SER A 83 -2.68 10.00 -7.32
C SER A 83 -1.35 10.58 -7.80
N SER A 84 -1.29 11.02 -9.06
CA SER A 84 -0.12 11.72 -9.61
C SER A 84 0.20 13.02 -8.87
N ALA A 85 -0.82 13.68 -8.30
CA ALA A 85 -0.65 14.89 -7.49
C ALA A 85 0.09 14.62 -6.17
N GLN A 86 0.03 13.37 -5.67
CA GLN A 86 0.61 12.94 -4.41
C GLN A 86 2.00 12.31 -4.55
N LEU A 87 2.49 12.11 -5.78
CA LEU A 87 3.84 11.59 -6.03
C LEU A 87 4.92 12.58 -5.56
N ALA A 88 5.95 12.10 -4.85
CA ALA A 88 7.09 12.94 -4.49
C ALA A 88 7.83 13.47 -5.73
N ARG A 89 8.44 14.65 -5.60
CA ARG A 89 9.36 15.23 -6.60
C ARG A 89 10.78 14.87 -6.20
N LEU A 90 11.49 14.12 -7.02
CA LEU A 90 12.80 13.57 -6.69
C LEU A 90 13.96 14.45 -7.14
N HIS A 91 13.73 15.31 -8.14
CA HIS A 91 14.73 16.27 -8.62
C HIS A 91 14.43 17.68 -8.10
N TYR A 92 15.47 18.50 -7.90
CA TYR A 92 15.34 19.84 -7.29
C TYR A 92 14.46 20.79 -8.11
N ASP A 93 14.38 20.60 -9.43
CA ASP A 93 13.51 21.35 -10.35
C ASP A 93 12.11 20.73 -10.49
N GLY A 94 11.84 19.61 -9.82
CA GLY A 94 10.57 18.92 -9.84
C GLY A 94 10.20 18.23 -11.16
N SER A 95 11.17 18.04 -12.07
CA SER A 95 11.00 17.36 -13.36
C SER A 95 10.75 15.86 -13.22
N GLN A 96 11.30 15.24 -12.17
CA GLN A 96 11.16 13.82 -11.92
C GLN A 96 10.16 13.55 -10.78
N LEU A 97 9.13 12.76 -11.08
CA LEU A 97 8.21 12.23 -10.08
C LEU A 97 8.68 10.85 -9.61
N ALA A 98 8.32 10.50 -8.38
CA ALA A 98 8.49 9.15 -7.88
C ALA A 98 7.66 8.14 -8.68
N THR A 99 8.11 6.89 -8.71
CA THR A 99 7.39 5.80 -9.40
C THR A 99 6.06 5.43 -8.74
N GLY A 100 5.90 5.80 -7.47
CA GLY A 100 4.73 5.58 -6.64
C GLY A 100 4.88 6.35 -5.34
N ASN A 101 3.88 6.28 -4.48
CA ASN A 101 3.82 7.08 -3.27
C ASN A 101 3.76 6.26 -1.97
N ILE A 102 3.27 5.02 -2.04
CA ILE A 102 3.30 4.06 -0.92
C ILE A 102 4.06 2.82 -1.40
N ALA A 103 5.15 2.47 -0.74
CA ALA A 103 5.90 1.24 -1.02
C ALA A 103 5.59 0.15 0.02
N ASN A 104 5.64 -1.11 -0.40
CA ASN A 104 5.74 -2.23 0.52
C ASN A 104 7.22 -2.52 0.81
N ALA A 105 7.53 -2.92 2.04
CA ALA A 105 8.85 -3.45 2.36
C ALA A 105 9.14 -4.72 1.54
N LEU A 106 10.43 -5.05 1.40
CA LEU A 106 10.84 -6.37 0.91
C LEU A 106 10.58 -7.41 2.00
N LEU A 107 10.39 -8.67 1.61
CA LEU A 107 10.32 -9.76 2.58
C LEU A 107 11.67 -9.91 3.29
N PHE A 108 11.62 -10.15 4.59
CA PHE A 108 12.79 -10.55 5.37
C PHE A 108 12.94 -12.07 5.29
N ASP A 109 14.07 -12.57 4.78
CA ASP A 109 14.36 -14.01 4.65
C ASP A 109 13.24 -14.84 3.98
N ALA A 110 12.58 -14.26 2.97
CA ALA A 110 11.42 -14.83 2.27
C ALA A 110 10.21 -15.14 3.17
N ASP A 111 10.16 -14.57 4.38
CA ASP A 111 9.05 -14.73 5.30
C ASP A 111 7.86 -13.86 4.86
N PRO A 112 6.68 -14.44 4.60
CA PRO A 112 5.53 -13.71 4.09
C PRO A 112 4.75 -12.95 5.17
N ARG A 113 5.16 -13.00 6.44
CA ARG A 113 4.40 -12.36 7.53
C ARG A 113 4.20 -10.86 7.35
N SER A 114 5.08 -10.16 6.64
CA SER A 114 4.97 -8.71 6.44
C SER A 114 4.13 -8.33 5.22
N LEU A 115 3.42 -9.28 4.60
CA LEU A 115 2.56 -9.01 3.46
C LEU A 115 1.34 -8.20 3.89
N ILE A 116 0.72 -7.56 2.89
CA ILE A 116 -0.60 -6.97 3.04
C ILE A 116 -1.56 -7.87 2.27
N GLU A 117 -2.54 -8.45 2.93
CA GLU A 117 -3.42 -9.46 2.34
C GLU A 117 -4.60 -8.82 1.61
N ASN A 118 -5.03 -7.63 2.03
CA ASN A 118 -6.30 -7.08 1.58
C ASN A 118 -6.15 -5.68 1.01
N ALA A 119 -6.98 -5.35 0.02
CA ALA A 119 -7.11 -4.00 -0.49
C ALA A 119 -8.56 -3.65 -0.80
N VAL A 120 -8.93 -2.41 -0.47
CA VAL A 120 -10.18 -1.77 -0.86
C VAL A 120 -9.85 -0.56 -1.73
N GLY A 121 -10.35 -0.56 -2.97
CA GLY A 121 -10.25 0.54 -3.91
C GLY A 121 -11.06 1.76 -3.51
N GLY A 122 -11.03 2.77 -4.37
CA GLY A 122 -11.78 4.01 -4.24
C GLY A 122 -13.04 4.03 -5.10
N ALA A 123 -13.43 5.23 -5.52
CA ALA A 123 -14.50 5.46 -6.49
C ALA A 123 -13.98 5.64 -7.93
N GLY A 124 -12.67 5.48 -8.14
CA GLY A 124 -12.00 5.63 -9.43
C GLY A 124 -12.08 4.36 -10.28
N ASN A 125 -11.48 4.35 -11.47
CA ASN A 125 -11.29 3.09 -12.18
C ASN A 125 -9.92 2.53 -11.76
N ASP A 126 -9.92 1.57 -10.85
CA ASP A 126 -8.72 1.17 -10.14
C ASP A 126 -8.07 -0.08 -10.75
N GLN A 127 -6.75 -0.19 -10.57
CA GLN A 127 -6.01 -1.42 -10.83
C GLN A 127 -5.45 -1.92 -9.50
N ILE A 128 -5.79 -3.15 -9.13
CA ILE A 128 -5.35 -3.75 -7.87
C ILE A 128 -4.74 -5.12 -8.15
N LEU A 129 -3.45 -5.24 -7.85
CA LEU A 129 -2.70 -6.49 -7.93
C LEU A 129 -2.44 -7.00 -6.50
N GLY A 130 -2.83 -8.25 -6.25
CA GLY A 130 -2.53 -9.01 -5.06
C GLY A 130 -1.06 -9.44 -4.99
N ASN A 131 -0.77 -10.49 -4.25
CA ASN A 131 0.57 -11.00 -4.03
C ASN A 131 0.58 -12.53 -3.94
N LEU A 132 1.45 -13.08 -3.09
CA LEU A 132 1.59 -14.53 -2.95
C LEU A 132 0.70 -15.13 -1.84
N ALA A 133 0.07 -14.27 -1.02
CA ALA A 133 -0.87 -14.67 0.02
C ALA A 133 -2.28 -14.78 -0.55
N ALA A 134 -3.20 -15.41 0.19
CA ALA A 134 -4.62 -15.36 -0.16
C ALA A 134 -5.15 -13.94 0.04
N ASN A 135 -5.52 -13.26 -1.04
CA ASN A 135 -5.92 -11.87 -0.99
C ASN A 135 -7.44 -11.67 -0.98
N SER A 136 -7.92 -10.66 -0.25
CA SER A 136 -9.28 -10.11 -0.42
C SER A 136 -9.21 -8.74 -1.08
N LEU A 137 -9.58 -8.68 -2.36
CA LEU A 137 -9.51 -7.45 -3.16
C LEU A 137 -10.92 -6.96 -3.49
N ARG A 138 -11.24 -5.72 -3.12
CA ARG A 138 -12.49 -5.04 -3.46
C ARG A 138 -12.21 -3.79 -4.29
N GLY A 139 -12.77 -3.67 -5.49
CA GLY A 139 -12.61 -2.47 -6.34
C GLY A 139 -13.46 -1.27 -5.88
N ALA A 140 -14.62 -1.55 -5.27
CA ALA A 140 -15.58 -0.59 -4.74
C ALA A 140 -16.42 0.15 -5.80
N GLY A 141 -16.09 1.38 -6.18
CA GLY A 141 -16.85 2.12 -7.20
C GLY A 141 -16.01 2.33 -8.44
N GLY A 142 -16.61 2.30 -9.63
CA GLY A 142 -15.88 2.46 -10.89
C GLY A 142 -15.80 1.18 -11.72
N ASN A 143 -14.96 1.17 -12.76
CA ASN A 143 -14.68 -0.04 -13.54
C ASN A 143 -13.25 -0.51 -13.25
N ASP A 144 -13.13 -1.45 -12.34
CA ASP A 144 -11.84 -1.87 -11.78
C ASP A 144 -11.26 -3.11 -12.47
N CYS A 145 -9.94 -3.25 -12.40
CA CYS A 145 -9.21 -4.45 -12.78
C CYS A 145 -8.53 -5.06 -11.55
N LEU A 146 -8.98 -6.24 -11.14
CA LEU A 146 -8.47 -6.95 -9.97
C LEU A 146 -7.70 -8.21 -10.40
N TYR A 147 -6.49 -8.39 -9.88
CA TYR A 147 -5.64 -9.56 -10.14
C TYR A 147 -5.19 -10.15 -8.81
N GLY A 148 -5.70 -11.32 -8.42
CA GLY A 148 -5.31 -11.99 -7.17
C GLY A 148 -3.84 -12.46 -7.14
N LEU A 149 -3.37 -12.98 -8.28
CA LEU A 149 -2.06 -13.64 -8.46
C LEU A 149 -2.00 -15.06 -7.86
N GLU A 150 -1.11 -15.33 -6.90
CA GLU A 150 -1.02 -16.65 -6.26
C GLU A 150 -1.91 -16.68 -5.02
N GLY A 151 -2.18 -17.88 -4.47
CA GLY A 151 -3.06 -18.02 -3.33
C GLY A 151 -4.53 -18.26 -3.71
N ASN A 152 -5.39 -18.34 -2.69
CA ASN A 152 -6.83 -18.55 -2.85
C ASN A 152 -7.56 -17.23 -2.62
N ASP A 153 -7.75 -16.46 -3.69
CA ASP A 153 -8.22 -15.07 -3.58
C ASP A 153 -9.73 -14.92 -3.60
N TYR A 154 -10.20 -13.88 -2.93
CA TYR A 154 -11.55 -13.35 -3.04
C TYR A 154 -11.51 -12.01 -3.77
N LEU A 155 -12.14 -11.94 -4.95
CA LEU A 155 -12.17 -10.75 -5.79
C LEU A 155 -13.61 -10.24 -5.91
N GLU A 156 -13.85 -9.02 -5.43
CA GLU A 156 -15.13 -8.33 -5.52
C GLU A 156 -14.94 -7.07 -6.36
N GLY A 157 -15.50 -7.03 -7.58
CA GLY A 157 -15.38 -5.86 -8.46
C GLY A 157 -15.90 -4.59 -7.79
N GLY A 158 -17.22 -4.41 -7.74
CA GLY A 158 -17.80 -3.19 -7.22
C GLY A 158 -19.20 -2.93 -7.77
N TRP A 159 -19.79 -1.82 -7.37
CA TRP A 159 -21.10 -1.36 -7.83
C TRP A 159 -20.96 -0.14 -8.75
N ARG A 160 -21.88 0.02 -9.70
CA ARG A 160 -21.94 1.18 -10.61
C ARG A 160 -22.79 2.31 -10.08
#